data_AF-A0A7C3T5Z1-F1
#
_entry.id   AF-A0A7C3T5Z1-F1
#
_cell.length_a   1.000
_cell.length_b   1.000
_cell.length_c   1.000
_cell.angle_alpha   90.00
_cell.angle_beta   90.00
_cell.angle_gamma   90.00
#
_symmetry.space_group_name_H-M   'P 1'
#
loop_
_entity.id
_entity.type
_entity.pdbx_description
1 polymer ?
#
loop_
_entity_poly.entity_id
_entity_poly.type
_entity_poly.pdbx_seq_one_letter_code
_entity_poly.pdbx_strand_id
1 'polypeptide(L)' 'MRVLMRGNEAMAEAAIRAGCRCYFCYPITPQGELVEYMARHLPRHGGVFLQAES' A
#
# COMPACT_ATOMS: atom_id res chain seq x y z
N MET A 1 -1.81 -21.92 0.03
CA MET A 1 -1.08 -21.39 -1.13
C MET A 1 0.07 -20.52 -0.60
N ARG A 2 1.32 -20.72 -1.04
CA ARG A 2 2.42 -19.78 -0.75
C ARG A 2 2.54 -18.82 -1.92
N VAL A 3 2.68 -17.53 -1.65
CA VAL A 3 2.83 -16.48 -2.68
C VAL A 3 4.20 -15.85 -2.50
N LEU A 4 4.94 -15.67 -3.59
CA LEU A 4 6.18 -14.90 -3.60
C LEU A 4 5.81 -13.43 -3.83
N MET A 5 6.20 -12.56 -2.90
CA MET A 5 5.92 -11.12 -2.94
C MET A 5 7.20 -10.35 -2.63
N ARG A 6 7.32 -9.12 -3.15
CA ARG A 6 8.37 -8.20 -2.68
C ARG A 6 8.07 -7.75 -1.25
N GLY A 7 9.09 -7.35 -0.50
CA GLY A 7 8.92 -6.95 0.91
C GLY A 7 7.96 -5.78 1.10
N ASN A 8 8.05 -4.77 0.22
CA ASN A 8 7.16 -3.61 0.21
C ASN A 8 5.69 -3.98 -0.07
N GLU A 9 5.46 -4.88 -1.04
CA GLU A 9 4.12 -5.37 -1.37
C GLU A 9 3.54 -6.21 -0.22
N ALA A 10 4.37 -7.05 0.42
CA ALA A 10 3.96 -7.84 1.57
C ALA A 10 3.57 -6.93 2.76
N MET A 11 4.29 -5.83 2.98
CA MET A 11 3.94 -4.85 4.01
C MET A 11 2.61 -4.13 3.70
N ALA A 12 2.41 -3.71 2.45
CA ALA A 12 1.17 -3.09 2.00
C ALA A 12 -0.04 -4.02 2.19
N GLU A 13 0.09 -5.26 1.75
CA GLU A 13 -0.95 -6.28 1.89
C GLU A 13 -1.24 -6.60 3.37
N ALA A 14 -0.20 -6.70 4.20
CA ALA A 14 -0.36 -6.90 5.64
C ALA A 14 -1.14 -5.74 6.27
N ALA A 15 -0.86 -4.49 5.90
CA ALA A 15 -1.59 -3.33 6.38
C ALA A 15 -3.08 -3.38 6.00
N ILE A 16 -3.39 -3.71 4.75
CA ILE A 16 -4.78 -3.85 4.27
C ILE A 16 -5.52 -4.93 5.06
N ARG A 17 -4.90 -6.11 5.23
CA ARG A 17 -5.45 -7.24 5.99
C ARG A 17 -5.65 -6.92 7.46
N ALA A 18 -4.75 -6.13 8.04
CA ALA A 18 -4.85 -5.67 9.43
C ALA A 18 -5.97 -4.63 9.65
N GLY A 19 -6.66 -4.19 8.60
CA GLY A 19 -7.76 -3.24 8.72
C GLY A 19 -7.39 -1.79 8.37
N CYS A 20 -6.21 -1.53 7.80
CA CYS A 20 -5.87 -0.20 7.32
C CYS A 20 -6.86 0.24 6.23
N ARG A 21 -7.42 1.45 6.38
CA ARG A 21 -8.36 2.06 5.43
C ARG A 21 -7.95 3.45 4.97
N CYS A 22 -6.83 3.99 5.44
CA CYS A 22 -6.34 5.29 5.00
C CYS A 22 -4.82 5.19 4.82
N TYR A 23 -4.31 5.62 3.68
CA TYR A 23 -2.88 5.71 3.43
C TYR A 23 -2.56 7.04 2.76
N PHE A 24 -1.75 7.84 3.45
CA PHE A 24 -1.26 9.14 3.03
C PHE A 24 0.24 9.04 2.81
N CYS A 25 0.73 9.37 1.62
CA CYS A 25 2.15 9.19 1.30
C CYS A 25 2.73 10.30 0.44
N TYR A 26 4.04 10.49 0.56
CA TYR A 26 4.85 11.25 -0.38
C TYR A 26 5.84 10.29 -1.08
N PRO A 27 6.02 10.37 -2.40
CA PRO A 27 6.93 9.46 -3.11
C PRO A 27 8.39 9.62 -2.67
N ILE A 28 8.97 8.57 -2.10
CA ILE A 28 10.39 8.51 -1.73
C ILE A 28 10.96 7.11 -1.98
N THR A 29 12.20 7.02 -2.45
CA THR A 29 12.89 5.73 -2.61
C THR A 29 13.29 5.17 -1.24
N PRO A 30 13.17 3.85 -1.01
CA PRO A 30 12.80 2.76 -1.93
C PRO A 30 11.32 2.33 -1.83
N GLN A 31 10.38 3.19 -1.44
CA GLN A 31 8.99 2.81 -1.12
C GLN A 31 8.03 2.73 -2.32
N GLY A 32 8.53 2.85 -3.55
CA GLY A 32 7.70 2.96 -4.75
C GLY A 32 6.68 1.82 -4.92
N GLU A 33 7.12 0.59 -4.67
CA GLU A 33 6.26 -0.61 -4.78
C GLU A 33 5.13 -0.63 -3.76
N LEU A 34 5.37 -0.11 -2.54
CA LEU A 34 4.33 -0.04 -1.52
C LEU A 34 3.28 1.01 -1.91
N VAL A 35 3.74 2.18 -2.38
CA VAL A 35 2.85 3.25 -2.84
C VAL A 35 1.97 2.74 -3.98
N GLU A 36 2.57 2.08 -4.97
CA GLU A 36 1.86 1.47 -6.09
C GLU A 36 0.88 0.37 -5.65
N TYR A 37 1.27 -0.48 -4.71
CA TYR A 37 0.40 -1.53 -4.18
C TYR A 37 -0.82 -0.94 -3.47
N MET A 38 -0.60 0.03 -2.57
CA MET A 38 -1.67 0.68 -1.82
C MET A 38 -2.63 1.44 -2.75
N ALA A 39 -2.11 2.16 -3.75
CA ALA A 39 -2.92 2.87 -4.74
C ALA A 39 -3.88 1.93 -5.50
N ARG A 40 -3.41 0.72 -5.85
CA ARG A 40 -4.20 -0.27 -6.60
C ARG A 40 -5.19 -1.06 -5.73
N HIS A 41 -4.82 -1.39 -4.50
CA HIS A 41 -5.55 -2.37 -3.69
C HIS A 41 -6.40 -1.74 -2.60
N LEU A 42 -5.93 -0.69 -1.93
CA LEU A 42 -6.63 -0.09 -0.78
C LEU A 42 -8.07 0.38 -1.11
N PRO A 43 -8.34 1.00 -2.28
CA PRO A 43 -9.72 1.36 -2.68
C PRO A 43 -10.66 0.17 -2.83
N ARG A 44 -10.14 -0.99 -3.26
CA ARG A 44 -10.94 -2.23 -3.39
C ARG A 44 -11.37 -2.79 -2.04
N HIS A 45 -10.68 -2.41 -0.97
CA HIS A 45 -11.00 -2.77 0.42
C HIS A 45 -11.72 -1.64 1.17
N GLY A 46 -12.30 -0.67 0.44
CA GLY A 46 -13.05 0.45 1.02
C GLY A 46 -12.18 1.48 1.73
N GLY A 47 -10.88 1.52 1.42
CA GLY A 47 -9.95 2.51 1.95
C GLY A 47 -9.66 3.66 0.99
N VAL A 48 -9.04 4.71 1.52
CA VAL A 48 -8.63 5.91 0.80
C VAL A 48 -7.12 5.93 0.65
N PHE A 49 -6.66 6.08 -0.59
CA PHE A 49 -5.27 6.35 -0.92
C PHE A 49 -5.14 7.82 -1.31
N LEU A 50 -4.18 8.54 -0.71
CA LEU A 50 -3.87 9.92 -1.07
C LEU A 50 -2.36 10.11 -1.17
N GLN A 51 -1.89 10.51 -2.35
CA GLN A 51 -0.52 11.00 -2.51
C GLN A 51 -0.50 12.50 -2.19
N ALA A 52 0.21 12.87 -1.13
CA ALA A 52 0.40 14.26 -0.72
C ALA A 52 1.49 14.95 -1.54
N GLU A 53 1.34 16.26 -1.71
CA GLU A 53 2.42 17.19 -2.05
C GLU A 53 3.13 17.59 -0.75
N SER A 54 4.48 17.61 -0.73
CA SER A 54 5.25 18.06 0.44
C SER A 54 5.13 19.56 0.64
#